data_AF-A0A7C8ZNF7-F1
#
_entry.id   AF-A0A7C8ZNF7-F1
#
_cell.length_a   1.000
_cell.length_b   1.000
_cell.length_c   1.000
_cell.angle_alpha   90.00
_cell.angle_beta   90.00
_cell.angle_gamma   90.00
#
_symmetry.space_group_name_H-M   'P 1'
#
loop_
_entity.id
_entity.type
_entity.pdbx_description
1 polymer ?
#
loop_
_entity_poly.entity_id
_entity_poly.type
_entity_poly.pdbx_seq_one_letter_code
_entity_poly.pdbx_strand_id
1 'polypeptide(L)'
;LITGQKPFQVANASESFKGSLVEWVYQLSRTNSNVLYSVADKSLLGKGVDDELLQFFGVACSCVLPEPNERPIMSPVYRLLRAMGERYNFSNTRGAHFAGDLAVTCE
;
A
#
# COMPACT_ATOMS: atom_id res chain seq x y z
N LEU A 1 8.15 -2.58 -3.34
CA LEU A 1 8.36 -2.84 -1.90
C LEU A 1 7.41 -3.92 -1.42
N ILE A 2 6.11 -3.63 -1.30
CA ILE A 2 5.08 -4.58 -0.83
C ILE A 2 5.03 -5.83 -1.71
N THR A 3 5.05 -5.64 -3.03
CA THR A 3 4.82 -6.73 -3.99
C THR A 3 6.07 -7.51 -4.38
N GLY A 4 7.26 -7.02 -4.04
CA GLY A 4 8.53 -7.57 -4.56
C GLY A 4 8.72 -7.45 -6.08
N GLN A 5 7.74 -6.93 -6.82
CA GLN A 5 7.70 -6.92 -8.29
C GLN A 5 8.19 -5.59 -8.88
N LYS A 6 8.64 -5.64 -10.15
CA LYS A 6 9.00 -4.44 -10.89
C LYS A 6 7.74 -3.76 -11.46
N PRO A 7 7.72 -2.42 -11.59
CA PRO A 7 6.51 -1.68 -12.02
C PRO A 7 5.94 -2.09 -13.39
N PHE A 8 6.79 -2.60 -14.29
CA PHE A 8 6.43 -2.99 -15.66
C PHE A 8 6.48 -4.50 -15.90
N GLN A 9 6.83 -5.29 -14.88
CA GLN A 9 6.94 -6.74 -14.98
C GLN A 9 6.23 -7.34 -13.78
N VAL A 10 4.96 -7.67 -13.98
CA VAL A 10 4.12 -8.35 -12.98
C VAL A 10 4.19 -9.85 -13.28
N ALA A 11 5.02 -10.58 -12.53
CA ALA A 11 5.21 -12.03 -12.70
C ALA A 11 3.98 -12.85 -12.30
N ASN A 12 3.10 -12.28 -11.47
CA ASN A 12 1.88 -12.93 -10.97
C ASN A 12 0.63 -12.55 -11.76
N ALA A 13 0.74 -11.75 -12.81
CA ALA A 13 -0.39 -11.45 -13.68
C ALA A 13 -0.60 -12.58 -14.69
N SER A 14 -1.83 -12.75 -15.19
CA SER A 14 -2.10 -13.64 -16.32
C SER A 14 -1.20 -13.27 -17.49
N GLU A 15 -0.73 -14.26 -18.28
CA GLU A 15 0.18 -14.04 -19.41
C GLU A 15 -0.35 -13.03 -20.46
N SER A 16 -1.65 -12.73 -20.43
CA SER A 16 -2.31 -11.74 -21.29
C SER A 16 -2.33 -10.31 -20.75
N PHE A 17 -1.93 -10.08 -19.49
CA PHE A 17 -1.97 -8.75 -18.87
C PHE A 17 -0.74 -7.93 -19.27
N LYS A 18 -0.94 -6.92 -20.13
CA LYS A 18 0.11 -5.97 -20.57
C LYS A 18 0.06 -4.62 -19.83
N GLY A 19 -0.65 -4.55 -18.71
CA GLY A 19 -0.80 -3.33 -17.93
C GLY A 19 0.37 -3.07 -16.96
N SER A 20 0.33 -1.90 -16.31
CA SER A 20 1.29 -1.56 -15.24
C SER A 20 0.95 -2.33 -13.96
N LEU A 21 1.90 -2.38 -13.02
CA LEU A 21 1.66 -2.93 -11.68
C LEU A 21 0.48 -2.25 -10.97
N VAL A 22 0.30 -0.93 -11.15
CA VAL A 22 -0.80 -0.18 -10.54
C VAL A 22 -2.14 -0.64 -11.09
N GLU A 23 -2.24 -0.80 -12.41
CA GLU A 23 -3.46 -1.29 -13.07
C GLU A 23 -3.82 -2.71 -12.59
N TRP A 24 -2.83 -3.58 -12.44
CA TRP A 24 -3.04 -4.92 -11.93
C TRP A 24 -3.58 -4.92 -10.49
N VAL A 25 -3.00 -4.09 -9.63
CA VAL A 25 -3.43 -3.93 -8.23
C VAL A 25 -4.86 -3.39 -8.16
N TYR A 26 -5.20 -2.43 -8.99
CA TYR A 26 -6.54 -1.87 -9.05
C TYR A 26 -7.58 -2.93 -9.46
N GLN A 27 -7.27 -3.74 -10.48
CA GLN A 27 -8.14 -4.85 -10.90
C GLN A 27 -8.31 -5.91 -9.81
N LEU A 28 -7.24 -6.25 -9.09
CA LEU A 28 -7.32 -7.18 -7.95
C LEU A 28 -8.20 -6.64 -6.83
N SER A 29 -8.11 -5.35 -6.52
CA SER A 29 -8.94 -4.69 -5.50
C SER A 29 -10.42 -4.79 -5.82
N ARG A 30 -10.80 -4.78 -7.10
CA ARG A 30 -12.20 -4.90 -7.55
C ARG A 30 -12.74 -6.32 -7.47
N THR A 31 -11.86 -7.32 -7.52
CA THR A 31 -12.24 -8.74 -7.65
C THR A 31 -12.09 -9.51 -6.35
N ASN A 32 -11.15 -9.10 -5.48
CA ASN A 32 -10.82 -9.80 -4.25
C ASN A 32 -10.99 -8.89 -3.04
N SER A 33 -11.71 -9.36 -2.02
CA SER A 33 -11.83 -8.66 -0.74
C SER A 33 -10.52 -8.62 0.04
N ASN A 34 -9.59 -9.55 -0.22
CA ASN A 34 -8.31 -9.63 0.45
C ASN A 34 -7.14 -9.38 -0.51
N VAL A 35 -7.10 -8.17 -1.04
CA VAL A 35 -6.09 -7.74 -2.03
C VAL A 35 -4.67 -7.93 -1.50
N LEU A 36 -4.39 -7.58 -0.23
CA LEU A 36 -3.06 -7.64 0.36
C LEU A 36 -2.37 -9.00 0.18
N TYR A 37 -3.05 -10.10 0.49
CA TYR A 37 -2.49 -11.45 0.39
C TYR A 37 -2.21 -11.87 -1.05
N SER A 38 -2.94 -11.32 -2.02
CA SER A 38 -2.71 -11.60 -3.44
C SER A 38 -1.56 -10.79 -4.04
N VAL A 39 -1.30 -9.59 -3.53
CA VAL A 39 -0.28 -8.68 -4.10
C VAL A 39 1.05 -8.76 -3.36
N ALA A 40 1.01 -9.02 -2.06
CA ALA A 40 2.19 -8.97 -1.20
C ALA A 40 3.20 -10.06 -1.56
N ASP A 41 4.48 -9.70 -1.44
CA ASP A 41 5.57 -10.66 -1.53
C ASP A 41 5.42 -11.71 -0.42
N LYS A 42 5.57 -12.98 -0.77
CA LYS A 42 5.45 -14.11 0.17
C LYS A 42 6.42 -14.01 1.35
N SER A 43 7.55 -13.32 1.17
CA SER A 43 8.52 -13.06 2.24
C SER A 43 8.03 -12.08 3.30
N LEU A 44 6.94 -11.35 3.05
CA LEU A 44 6.36 -10.37 3.98
C LEU A 44 5.16 -10.93 4.76
N LEU A 45 4.51 -11.98 4.26
CA LEU A 45 3.34 -12.60 4.88
C LEU A 45 3.69 -13.45 6.10
N GLY A 46 2.79 -13.51 7.09
CA GLY A 46 2.90 -14.40 8.25
C GLY A 46 3.95 -13.96 9.28
N LYS A 47 4.42 -12.71 9.20
CA LYS A 47 5.40 -12.12 10.13
C LYS A 47 4.75 -11.30 11.26
N GLY A 48 3.42 -11.29 11.33
CA GLY A 48 2.68 -10.49 12.30
C GLY A 48 2.73 -8.98 12.03
N VAL A 49 3.04 -8.57 10.80
CA VAL A 49 3.09 -7.17 10.35
C VAL A 49 2.02 -6.86 9.29
N ASP A 50 0.99 -7.71 9.20
CA ASP A 50 -0.03 -7.63 8.15
C ASP A 50 -0.84 -6.32 8.26
N ASP A 51 -1.05 -5.83 9.48
CA ASP A 51 -1.75 -4.57 9.74
C ASP A 51 -0.93 -3.35 9.27
N GLU A 52 0.39 -3.34 9.51
CA GLU A 52 1.26 -2.28 8.99
C GLU A 52 1.43 -2.38 7.47
N LEU A 53 1.49 -3.59 6.93
CA LEU A 53 1.51 -3.82 5.49
C LEU A 53 0.23 -3.30 4.82
N LEU A 54 -0.93 -3.52 5.44
CA LEU A 54 -2.20 -3.02 4.95
C LEU A 54 -2.27 -1.49 4.99
N GLN A 55 -1.83 -0.87 6.08
CA GLN A 55 -1.75 0.58 6.19
C GLN A 55 -0.78 1.18 5.17
N PHE A 56 0.41 0.60 5.02
CA PHE A 56 1.42 1.04 4.05
C PHE A 56 0.94 0.86 2.61
N PHE A 57 0.23 -0.24 2.33
CA PHE A 57 -0.44 -0.47 1.05
C PHE A 57 -1.50 0.59 0.75
N GLY A 58 -2.32 0.94 1.74
CA GLY A 58 -3.30 2.02 1.63
C GLY A 58 -2.67 3.36 1.25
N VAL A 59 -1.59 3.76 1.93
CA VAL A 59 -0.84 4.98 1.59
C VAL A 59 -0.28 4.93 0.17
N ALA A 60 0.26 3.78 -0.25
CA ALA A 60 0.75 3.60 -1.61
C ALA A 60 -0.37 3.75 -2.65
N CYS A 61 -1.55 3.17 -2.42
CA CYS A 61 -2.73 3.29 -3.28
C CYS A 61 -3.18 4.75 -3.42
N SER A 62 -3.26 5.52 -2.32
CA SER A 62 -3.62 6.94 -2.38
C SER A 62 -2.64 7.78 -3.21
N CYS A 63 -1.35 7.42 -3.20
CA CYS A 63 -0.32 8.14 -3.96
C CYS A 63 -0.37 7.88 -5.47
N VAL A 64 -1.01 6.78 -5.90
CA VAL A 64 -1.07 6.35 -7.32
C VAL A 64 -2.48 6.45 -7.91
N LEU A 65 -3.38 7.20 -7.26
CA LEU A 65 -4.73 7.45 -7.77
C LEU A 65 -4.68 8.00 -9.21
N PRO A 66 -5.62 7.60 -10.08
CA PRO A 66 -5.64 8.08 -11.46
C PRO A 66 -5.79 9.60 -11.52
N GLU A 67 -6.65 10.18 -10.67
CA GLU A 67 -6.89 11.62 -10.57
C GLU A 67 -5.74 12.32 -9.84
N PRO A 68 -4.96 13.20 -10.51
CA PRO A 68 -3.80 13.85 -9.88
C PRO A 68 -4.17 14.76 -8.71
N ASN A 69 -5.36 15.37 -8.75
CA ASN A 69 -5.83 16.31 -7.73
C ASN A 69 -6.19 15.63 -6.40
N GLU A 70 -6.49 14.33 -6.44
CA GLU A 70 -6.81 13.52 -5.25
C GLU A 70 -5.55 12.93 -4.61
N ARG A 71 -4.40 12.99 -5.29
CA ARG A 71 -3.14 12.47 -4.77
C ARG A 71 -2.68 13.33 -3.59
N PRO A 72 -2.34 12.71 -2.45
CA PRO A 72 -1.90 13.44 -1.28
C PRO A 72 -0.55 14.11 -1.51
N ILE A 73 -0.35 15.25 -0.84
CA ILE A 73 0.96 15.90 -0.75
C ILE A 73 1.91 15.00 0.05
N MET A 74 3.20 15.03 -0.28
CA MET A 74 4.21 14.19 0.37
C MET A 74 4.38 14.44 1.88
N SER A 75 4.01 15.60 2.42
CA SER A 75 4.14 15.89 3.85
C SER A 75 3.14 15.09 4.72
N PRO A 76 1.84 15.02 4.41
CA PRO A 76 0.92 14.04 5.00
C PRO A 76 1.43 12.60 4.87
N VAL A 77 1.87 12.19 3.68
CA VAL A 77 2.37 10.82 3.42
C VAL A 77 3.52 10.48 4.37
N TYR A 78 4.50 11.36 4.49
CA TYR A 78 5.63 11.16 5.40
C TYR A 78 5.20 11.01 6.86
N ARG A 79 4.24 11.83 7.32
CA ARG A 79 3.73 11.73 8.70
C ARG A 79 3.01 10.40 8.95
N LEU A 80 2.22 9.93 7.99
CA LEU A 80 1.56 8.62 8.08
C LEU A 80 2.58 7.48 8.15
N LEU A 81 3.57 7.49 7.26
CA LEU A 81 4.64 6.50 7.26
C LEU A 81 5.45 6.50 8.57
N ARG A 82 5.71 7.68 9.12
CA ARG A 82 6.39 7.84 10.41
C ARG A 82 5.56 7.25 11.54
N ALA A 83 4.25 7.52 11.59
CA ALA A 83 3.35 6.98 12.62
C ALA A 83 3.32 5.45 12.60
N MET A 84 3.32 4.81 11.42
CA MET A 84 3.44 3.35 11.30
C MET A 84 4.77 2.83 11.88
N GLY A 85 5.86 3.59 11.70
CA GLY A 85 7.18 3.28 12.23
C GLY A 85 7.35 3.55 13.73
N GLU A 86 6.43 4.26 14.40
CA GLU A 86 6.57 4.60 15.82
C GLU A 86 6.67 3.34 16.70
N ARG A 87 5.97 2.26 16.33
CA ARG A 87 6.03 0.96 17.04
C ARG A 87 7.43 0.34 17.06
N TYR A 88 8.29 0.69 16.11
CA TYR A 88 9.64 0.16 15.97
C TYR A 88 10.70 1.08 16.59
N ASN A 89 10.28 2.08 17.38
CA ASN A 89 11.16 3.10 17.96
C ASN A 89 12.01 3.84 16.89
N PHE A 90 11.43 4.10 15.71
CA PHE A 90 12.02 5.05 14.76
C PHE A 90 11.83 6.49 15.29
N SER A 91 12.40 6.79 16.45
CA SER A 91 12.28 8.08 17.10
C SER A 91 13.28 9.06 16.50
N ASN A 92 12.80 9.96 15.64
CA ASN A 92 13.25 11.35 15.68
C ASN A 92 12.09 12.22 16.20
N THR A 93 11.80 12.09 17.49
CA THR A 93 10.98 12.98 18.36
C THR A 93 9.64 13.55 17.84
N ARG A 94 8.61 13.31 18.68
CA ARG A 94 7.23 13.86 18.73
C ARG A 94 6.20 13.08 17.92
N GLY A 95 5.49 12.22 18.66
CA GLY A 95 4.49 11.30 18.16
C GLY A 95 3.22 12.00 17.68
N ALA A 96 2.66 11.45 16.61
CA ALA A 96 1.34 11.80 16.12
C ALA A 96 0.45 10.56 16.25
N HIS A 97 -0.37 10.56 17.30
CA HIS A 97 -1.42 9.57 17.49
C HIS A 97 -2.51 9.82 16.44
N PHE A 98 -2.58 9.00 15.40
CA PHE A 98 -3.67 9.03 14.43
C PHE A 98 -4.76 8.05 14.87
N ALA A 99 -5.92 8.58 15.22
CA ALA A 99 -7.15 7.79 15.33
C ALA A 99 -7.52 7.31 13.93
N GLY A 100 -7.75 6.00 13.82
CA GLY A 100 -8.08 5.34 12.57
C GLY A 100 -9.39 5.87 11.99
N ASP A 101 -9.33 6.23 10.71
CA ASP A 101 -10.37 6.04 9.71
C ASP A 101 -9.77 6.49 8.37
N LEU A 102 -8.82 5.71 7.87
CA LEU A 102 -8.55 5.71 6.43
C LEU A 102 -9.20 4.44 5.90
N ALA A 103 -10.52 4.49 5.73
CA ALA A 103 -11.20 3.63 4.79
C ALA A 103 -10.58 3.92 3.42
N VAL A 104 -9.56 3.16 3.06
CA VAL A 104 -9.08 3.07 1.67
C VAL A 104 -10.13 2.25 0.95
N THR A 105 -11.28 2.88 0.68
CA THR A 105 -12.16 2.44 -0.38
C THR A 105 -11.51 2.90 -1.67
N CYS A 106 -10.70 2.03 -2.25
CA CYS A 106 -10.41 2.10 -3.67
C CYS A 106 -11.74 1.81 -4.40
N GLU A 107 -12.53 2.85 -4.66
CA GLU A 107 -13.64 2.78 -5.61
C GLU A 107 -13.13 2.81 -7.07
#